data_AF-A0A1W5XJ90-F1
#
_entry.id   AF-A0A1W5XJ90-F1
#
_cell.length_a   1.000
_cell.length_b   1.000
_cell.length_c   1.000
_cell.angle_alpha   90.00
_cell.angle_beta   90.00
_cell.angle_gamma   90.00
#
_symmetry.space_group_name_H-M   'P 1'
#
loop_
_entity.id
_entity.type
_entity.pdbx_description
1 polymer ?
#
loop_
_entity_poly.entity_id
_entity_poly.type
_entity_poly.pdbx_seq_one_letter_code
_entity_poly.pdbx_strand_id
1 'polypeptide(L)'
;MRITPDTVVYVHKASTDTPEHGLYAVVAFSAENRTDTPVTAATSTGGFRWKAPNGHTVKAGNSKGAARIAPIGFHDGGPTVQPHTFRRNTIAFDITSSEKGGTLVYVDGNGDAFRWKIPAASSGDAASALKSALT
;
A
#
# COMPACT_ATOMS: atom_id res chain seq x y z
N MET A 1 -1.42 -9.72 -13.08
CA MET A 1 -2.22 -8.83 -12.21
C MET A 1 -1.86 -7.40 -12.53
N ARG A 2 -2.82 -6.46 -12.56
CA ARG A 2 -2.57 -5.03 -12.71
C ARG A 2 -2.81 -4.32 -11.39
N ILE A 3 -1.79 -3.62 -10.90
CA ILE A 3 -1.88 -2.78 -9.70
C ILE A 3 -2.03 -1.32 -10.12
N THR A 4 -2.98 -0.61 -9.52
CA THR A 4 -3.17 0.82 -9.73
C THR A 4 -3.38 1.53 -8.39
N PRO A 5 -2.35 2.16 -7.83
CA PRO A 5 -2.49 3.04 -6.66
C PRO A 5 -3.31 4.28 -7.04
N ASP A 6 -4.25 4.64 -6.17
CA ASP A 6 -5.16 5.78 -6.41
C ASP A 6 -5.13 6.82 -5.29
N THR A 7 -4.76 6.42 -4.06
CA THR A 7 -4.83 7.27 -2.88
C THR A 7 -3.64 7.02 -1.97
N VAL A 8 -3.07 8.08 -1.39
CA VAL A 8 -2.09 8.01 -0.30
C VAL A 8 -2.52 8.90 0.85
N VAL A 9 -2.38 8.41 2.07
CA VAL A 9 -2.55 9.19 3.29
C VAL A 9 -1.35 9.02 4.21
N TYR A 10 -1.06 10.07 4.97
CA TYR A 10 -0.02 10.09 5.98
C TYR A 10 -0.67 10.33 7.34
N VAL A 11 -0.49 9.41 8.28
CA VAL A 11 -1.14 9.47 9.60
C VAL A 11 -0.15 9.14 10.71
N HIS A 12 -0.27 9.82 11.85
CA HIS A 12 0.58 9.59 13.02
C HIS A 12 0.04 8.48 13.95
N LYS A 13 -1.08 7.86 13.59
CA LYS A 13 -1.78 6.82 14.34
C LYS A 13 -2.76 6.10 13.43
N ALA A 14 -2.97 4.81 13.65
CA ALA A 14 -4.05 4.04 13.04
C ALA A 14 -4.69 3.15 14.11
N SER A 15 -6.00 3.29 14.35
CA SER A 15 -6.72 2.67 15.48
C SER A 15 -5.97 2.92 16.79
N THR A 16 -5.61 1.89 17.56
CA THR A 16 -4.81 2.04 18.80
C THR A 16 -3.31 2.06 18.58
N ASP A 17 -2.83 1.79 17.37
CA ASP A 17 -1.39 1.62 17.08
C ASP A 17 -0.75 2.93 16.62
N THR A 18 0.44 3.22 17.15
CA THR A 18 1.30 4.33 16.71
C THR A 18 2.49 3.80 15.91
N PRO A 19 2.95 4.54 14.89
CA PRO A 19 4.13 4.18 14.11
C PRO A 19 5.40 4.21 14.96
N GLU A 20 6.28 3.25 14.73
CA GLU A 20 7.59 3.12 15.36
C GLU A 20 8.56 4.23 14.87
N HIS A 21 8.41 4.69 13.63
CA HIS A 21 9.22 5.76 13.02
C HIS A 21 8.47 7.10 12.96
N GLY A 22 7.31 7.18 13.61
CA GLY A 22 6.55 8.42 13.80
C GLY A 22 5.54 8.75 12.71
N LEU A 23 5.48 8.02 11.58
CA LEU A 23 4.47 8.22 10.55
C LEU A 23 4.13 6.94 9.78
N TYR A 24 2.84 6.66 9.60
CA TYR A 24 2.39 5.70 8.59
C TYR A 24 2.15 6.40 7.25
N ALA A 25 2.71 5.84 6.17
CA ALA A 25 2.24 6.05 4.82
C ALA A 25 1.32 4.90 4.43
N VAL A 26 0.04 5.18 4.21
CA VAL A 26 -0.96 4.18 3.81
C VAL A 26 -1.40 4.48 2.39
N VAL A 27 -1.25 3.49 1.50
CA VAL A 27 -1.62 3.60 0.09
C VAL A 27 -2.79 2.68 -0.19
N ALA A 28 -3.87 3.23 -0.74
CA ALA A 28 -4.94 2.43 -1.32
C ALA A 28 -4.68 2.24 -2.82
N PHE A 29 -4.98 1.03 -3.29
CA PHE A 29 -4.81 0.63 -4.67
C PHE A 29 -5.89 -0.37 -5.09
N SER A 30 -6.13 -0.43 -6.40
CA SER A 30 -6.85 -1.52 -7.02
C SER A 30 -5.89 -2.59 -7.54
N ALA A 31 -6.25 -3.85 -7.32
CA ALA A 31 -5.61 -5.03 -7.89
C ALA A 31 -6.60 -5.73 -8.81
N GLU A 32 -6.33 -5.72 -10.11
CA GLU A 32 -7.21 -6.25 -11.14
C GLU A 32 -6.60 -7.50 -11.78
N ASN A 33 -7.42 -8.53 -11.94
CA ASN A 33 -7.09 -9.71 -12.72
C ASN A 33 -7.77 -9.61 -14.09
N ARG A 34 -6.96 -9.58 -15.14
CA ARG A 34 -7.40 -9.48 -16.55
C ARG A 34 -7.31 -10.79 -17.30
N THR A 35 -7.03 -11.88 -16.59
CA THR A 35 -6.84 -13.22 -17.16
C THR A 35 -8.04 -14.09 -16.85
N ASP A 36 -8.16 -15.22 -17.56
CA ASP A 36 -9.25 -16.18 -17.38
C ASP A 36 -9.07 -17.11 -16.15
N THR A 37 -7.95 -17.00 -15.45
CA THR A 37 -7.63 -17.83 -14.28
C THR A 37 -7.42 -16.97 -13.03
N PRO A 38 -7.75 -17.46 -11.82
CA PRO A 38 -7.44 -16.73 -10.59
C PRO A 38 -5.95 -16.41 -10.48
N VAL A 39 -5.62 -15.21 -10.01
CA VAL A 39 -4.23 -14.79 -9.79
C VAL A 39 -4.03 -14.51 -8.32
N THR A 40 -3.03 -15.15 -7.73
CA THR A 40 -2.60 -14.91 -6.35
C THR A 40 -1.35 -14.04 -6.35
N ALA A 41 -1.35 -12.97 -5.56
CA ALA A 41 -0.15 -12.14 -5.39
C ALA A 41 0.98 -12.98 -4.77
N ALA A 42 2.12 -13.06 -5.47
CA ALA A 42 3.29 -13.79 -4.98
C ALA A 42 3.89 -13.09 -3.76
N THR A 43 4.03 -13.81 -2.65
CA THR A 43 4.51 -13.27 -1.36
C THR A 43 5.98 -13.59 -1.05
N SER A 44 6.59 -14.57 -1.74
CA SER A 44 7.94 -15.06 -1.43
C SER A 44 9.06 -14.26 -2.11
N THR A 45 8.86 -13.76 -3.32
CA THR A 45 9.88 -13.03 -4.12
C THR A 45 9.51 -11.57 -4.43
N GLY A 46 8.22 -11.24 -4.37
CA GLY A 46 7.67 -9.94 -4.73
C GLY A 46 7.26 -9.06 -3.55
N GLY A 47 6.46 -8.03 -3.85
CA GLY A 47 5.79 -7.20 -2.86
C GLY A 47 6.09 -5.71 -2.98
N PHE A 48 5.35 -4.95 -2.17
CA PHE A 48 5.42 -3.50 -2.15
C PHE A 48 6.60 -2.99 -1.33
N ARG A 49 7.24 -1.94 -1.84
CA ARG A 49 8.33 -1.19 -1.21
C ARG A 49 8.08 0.30 -1.36
N TRP A 50 8.44 1.04 -0.34
CA TRP A 50 8.48 2.49 -0.36
C TRP A 50 9.91 2.95 -0.55
N LYS A 51 10.20 3.66 -1.63
CA LYS A 51 11.50 4.31 -1.85
C LYS A 51 11.34 5.81 -1.58
N ALA A 52 11.88 6.26 -0.45
CA ALA A 52 11.84 7.65 -0.03
C ALA A 52 12.74 8.55 -0.91
N PRO A 53 12.54 9.87 -0.91
CA PRO A 53 13.35 10.81 -1.70
C PRO A 53 14.86 10.76 -1.39
N ASN A 54 15.22 10.44 -0.15
CA ASN A 54 16.61 10.26 0.30
C ASN A 54 17.24 8.93 -0.18
N GLY A 55 16.50 8.08 -0.89
CA GLY A 55 16.96 6.78 -1.38
C GLY A 55 16.72 5.62 -0.41
N HIS A 56 16.36 5.87 0.85
CA HIS A 56 16.02 4.82 1.81
C HIS A 56 14.80 4.04 1.31
N THR A 57 14.82 2.72 1.50
CA THR A 57 13.78 1.81 1.00
C THR A 57 13.30 0.88 2.10
N VAL A 58 11.99 0.84 2.33
CA VAL A 58 11.35 -0.06 3.30
C VAL A 58 10.32 -0.96 2.62
N LYS A 59 10.09 -2.16 3.17
CA LYS A 59 9.04 -3.07 2.71
C LYS A 59 7.69 -2.67 3.32
N ALA A 60 6.59 -3.03 2.66
CA ALA A 60 5.27 -2.90 3.28
C ALA A 60 5.19 -3.75 4.56
N GLY A 61 4.53 -3.23 5.59
CA GLY A 61 4.43 -3.89 6.89
C GLY A 61 5.78 -4.00 7.64
N ASN A 62 6.69 -3.04 7.45
CA ASN A 62 8.00 -3.02 8.10
C ASN A 62 7.99 -2.75 9.61
N SER A 63 6.81 -2.56 10.21
CA SER A 63 6.60 -2.48 11.66
C SER A 63 5.37 -3.29 12.07
N LYS A 64 5.23 -3.58 13.37
CA LYS A 64 4.10 -4.35 13.88
C LYS A 64 2.77 -3.67 13.56
N GLY A 65 2.69 -2.34 13.70
CA GLY A 65 1.48 -1.60 13.41
C GLY A 65 1.22 -1.46 11.91
N ALA A 66 2.25 -1.19 11.10
CA ALA A 66 2.09 -1.15 9.64
C ALA A 66 1.59 -2.49 9.05
N ALA A 67 2.04 -3.63 9.60
CA ALA A 67 1.59 -4.95 9.15
C ALA A 67 0.13 -5.28 9.49
N ARG A 68 -0.50 -4.51 10.39
CA ARG A 68 -1.86 -4.73 10.88
C ARG A 68 -2.89 -3.75 10.30
N ILE A 69 -2.45 -2.78 9.50
CA ILE A 69 -3.34 -1.81 8.87
C ILE A 69 -4.25 -2.53 7.87
N ALA A 70 -5.53 -2.64 8.23
CA ALA A 70 -6.60 -3.21 7.41
C ALA A 70 -7.90 -2.38 7.57
N PRO A 71 -7.92 -1.12 7.10
CA PRO A 71 -9.09 -0.23 7.20
C PRO A 71 -10.33 -0.83 6.55
N ILE A 72 -11.46 -0.72 7.24
CA ILE A 72 -12.77 -1.19 6.76
C ILE A 72 -13.14 -0.45 5.46
N GLY A 73 -13.62 -1.19 4.46
CA GLY A 73 -13.96 -0.63 3.14
C GLY A 73 -12.76 -0.39 2.21
N PHE A 74 -11.56 -0.75 2.65
CA PHE A 74 -10.30 -0.64 1.89
C PHE A 74 -9.46 -1.92 1.99
N HIS A 75 -10.11 -3.04 2.30
CA HIS A 75 -9.52 -4.36 2.44
C HIS A 75 -10.52 -5.41 1.96
N ASP A 76 -10.63 -5.59 0.64
CA ASP A 76 -11.56 -6.54 0.02
C ASP A 76 -11.14 -8.02 0.22
N GLY A 77 -10.15 -8.28 1.08
CA GLY A 77 -9.72 -9.60 1.52
C GLY A 77 -8.57 -10.21 0.71
N GLY A 78 -8.26 -11.47 1.03
CA GLY A 78 -7.02 -12.22 0.78
C GLY A 78 -6.31 -12.15 -0.61
N PRO A 79 -5.20 -12.88 -0.78
CA PRO A 79 -4.22 -12.61 -1.83
C PRO A 79 -4.66 -12.99 -3.25
N THR A 80 -5.81 -13.64 -3.41
CA THR A 80 -6.29 -14.16 -4.70
C THR A 80 -7.37 -13.27 -5.30
N VAL A 81 -7.17 -12.81 -6.53
CA VAL A 81 -8.14 -12.03 -7.31
C VAL A 81 -8.74 -12.94 -8.39
N GLN A 82 -10.08 -13.02 -8.43
CA GLN A 82 -10.81 -13.88 -9.38
C GLN A 82 -10.70 -13.33 -10.81
N PRO A 83 -10.84 -14.19 -11.85
CA PRO A 83 -10.80 -13.77 -13.25
C PRO A 83 -11.69 -12.56 -13.54
N HIS A 84 -11.19 -11.60 -14.31
CA HIS A 84 -11.93 -10.39 -14.74
C HIS A 84 -12.54 -9.56 -13.61
N THR A 85 -12.01 -9.66 -12.39
CA THR A 85 -12.44 -8.87 -11.23
C THR A 85 -11.33 -7.96 -10.73
N PHE A 86 -11.70 -7.02 -9.86
CA PHE A 86 -10.75 -6.22 -9.12
C PHE A 86 -11.04 -6.27 -7.61
N ARG A 87 -10.03 -5.93 -6.83
CA ARG A 87 -10.12 -5.72 -5.40
C ARG A 87 -9.50 -4.38 -5.03
N ARG A 88 -10.10 -3.68 -4.08
CA ARG A 88 -9.50 -2.54 -3.41
C ARG A 88 -8.79 -3.02 -2.14
N ASN A 89 -7.53 -2.62 -2.01
CA ASN A 89 -6.70 -2.98 -0.89
C ASN A 89 -5.87 -1.79 -0.42
N THR A 90 -5.31 -1.92 0.77
CA THR A 90 -4.35 -0.99 1.35
C THR A 90 -3.07 -1.70 1.71
N ILE A 91 -1.99 -0.94 1.66
CA ILE A 91 -0.66 -1.29 2.17
C ILE A 91 -0.19 -0.15 3.04
N ALA A 92 0.62 -0.46 4.05
CA ALA A 92 1.19 0.53 4.92
C ALA A 92 2.69 0.36 5.07
N PHE A 93 3.34 1.49 5.30
CA PHE A 93 4.76 1.61 5.60
C PHE A 93 4.92 2.49 6.82
N ASP A 94 5.80 2.09 7.72
CA ASP A 94 6.25 2.89 8.85
C ASP A 94 7.49 3.67 8.42
N ILE A 95 7.35 4.99 8.34
CA ILE A 95 8.36 5.91 7.80
C ILE A 95 8.49 7.10 8.74
N THR A 96 9.53 7.90 8.52
CA THR A 96 9.67 9.21 9.17
C THR A 96 8.98 10.31 8.36
N SER A 97 8.75 11.48 8.96
CA SER A 97 8.14 12.62 8.26
C SER A 97 8.97 13.14 7.07
N SER A 98 10.30 13.00 7.10
CA SER A 98 11.18 13.40 5.99
C SER A 98 11.15 12.42 4.81
N GLU A 99 10.53 11.26 4.98
CA GLU A 99 10.42 10.19 3.98
C GLU A 99 9.08 10.20 3.23
N LYS A 100 8.24 11.23 3.47
CA LYS A 100 7.00 11.47 2.71
C LYS A 100 7.31 11.63 1.21
N GLY A 101 6.39 11.13 0.39
CA GLY A 101 6.51 11.10 -1.06
C GLY A 101 7.57 10.11 -1.55
N GLY A 102 8.01 10.30 -2.79
CA GLY A 102 9.01 9.43 -3.40
C GLY A 102 8.39 8.47 -4.41
N THR A 103 8.63 7.17 -4.26
CA THR A 103 8.20 6.17 -5.24
C THR A 103 7.68 4.91 -4.55
N LEU A 104 6.44 4.54 -4.85
CA LEU A 104 5.92 3.22 -4.55
C LEU A 104 6.46 2.24 -5.60
N VAL A 105 7.01 1.13 -5.15
CA VAL A 105 7.51 0.06 -6.02
C VAL A 105 6.74 -1.21 -5.71
N TYR A 106 6.23 -1.89 -6.72
CA TYR A 106 5.71 -3.25 -6.61
C TYR A 106 6.57 -4.17 -7.46
N VAL A 107 7.09 -5.24 -6.87
CA VAL A 107 7.77 -6.31 -7.60
C VAL A 107 6.82 -7.50 -7.66
N ASP A 108 6.54 -8.04 -8.85
CA ASP A 108 5.67 -9.21 -8.98
C ASP A 108 6.43 -10.53 -8.74
N GLY A 109 5.74 -11.66 -8.89
CA GLY A 109 6.35 -12.98 -8.69
C GLY A 109 7.42 -13.35 -9.73
N ASN A 110 7.42 -12.68 -10.89
CA ASN A 110 8.39 -12.88 -11.96
C ASN A 110 9.62 -11.98 -11.80
N GLY A 111 9.60 -11.05 -10.84
CA GLY A 111 10.66 -10.08 -10.60
C GLY A 111 10.46 -8.75 -11.36
N ASP A 112 9.36 -8.59 -12.08
CA ASP A 112 9.07 -7.35 -12.80
C ASP A 112 8.68 -6.24 -11.82
N ALA A 113 9.28 -5.06 -12.01
CA ALA A 113 9.14 -3.94 -11.08
C ALA A 113 8.31 -2.79 -11.67
N PHE A 114 7.17 -2.53 -11.04
CA PHE A 114 6.25 -1.44 -11.35
C PHE A 114 6.46 -0.29 -10.38
N ARG A 115 6.34 0.96 -10.85
CA ARG A 115 6.73 2.16 -10.09
C ARG A 115 5.72 3.28 -10.27
N TRP A 116 5.36 3.92 -9.17
CA TRP A 116 4.47 5.09 -9.15
C TRP A 116 5.07 6.20 -8.31
N LYS A 117 5.02 7.44 -8.81
CA LYS A 117 5.38 8.61 -8.01
C LYS A 117 4.30 8.88 -6.98
N ILE A 118 4.72 9.11 -5.73
CA ILE A 118 3.82 9.39 -4.62
C ILE A 118 4.10 10.82 -4.12
N PRO A 119 3.07 11.68 -3.99
CA PRO A 119 3.25 13.03 -3.49
C PRO A 119 3.56 13.04 -1.99
N ALA A 120 4.24 14.09 -1.52
CA ALA A 120 4.55 14.27 -0.09
C ALA A 120 3.33 14.69 0.75
N ALA A 121 2.25 15.13 0.11
CA ALA A 121 0.96 15.40 0.73
C ALA A 121 0.00 14.22 0.53
N SER A 122 -0.97 14.05 1.44
CA SER A 122 -2.06 13.10 1.20
C SER A 122 -2.84 13.51 -0.06
N SER A 123 -3.20 12.55 -0.90
CA SER A 123 -3.85 12.80 -2.18
C SER A 123 -4.71 11.63 -2.62
N GLY A 124 -5.59 11.87 -3.59
CA GLY A 124 -6.53 10.89 -4.14
C GLY A 124 -7.94 11.08 -3.63
N ASP A 125 -8.93 10.70 -4.45
CA ASP A 125 -10.35 10.97 -4.19
C ASP A 125 -10.85 10.32 -2.88
N ALA A 126 -10.23 9.21 -2.47
CA ALA A 126 -10.58 8.51 -1.25
C ALA A 126 -9.76 8.93 -0.02
N ALA A 127 -8.92 9.96 -0.10
CA ALA A 127 -8.00 10.32 0.99
C ALA A 127 -8.74 10.66 2.31
N SER A 128 -9.87 11.36 2.22
CA SER A 128 -10.70 11.68 3.39
C SER A 128 -11.31 10.42 4.00
N ALA A 129 -11.96 9.60 3.18
CA ALA A 129 -12.59 8.35 3.61
C ALA A 129 -11.57 7.37 4.21
N LEU A 130 -10.39 7.26 3.61
CA LEU A 130 -9.32 6.39 4.11
C LEU A 130 -8.78 6.88 5.46
N LYS A 131 -8.61 8.19 5.66
CA LYS A 131 -8.21 8.73 6.97
C LYS A 131 -9.24 8.39 8.05
N SER A 132 -10.53 8.55 7.75
CA SER A 132 -11.61 8.20 8.68
C SER A 132 -11.68 6.69 8.97
N ALA A 133 -11.33 5.85 8.00
CA ALA A 133 -11.29 4.40 8.20
C ALA A 133 -10.08 3.92 9.01
N LEU A 134 -9.08 4.79 9.23
CA LEU A 134 -7.87 4.51 10.00
C LEU A 134 -7.96 4.99 11.45
N THR A 135 -8.98 5.77 11.83
CA THR A 135 -9.14 6.27 13.21
C THR A 135 -9.76 5.24 14.14
#